data_AF-A0A1C2XQN2-F1
#
_entry.id   AF-A0A1C2XQN2-F1
#
_cell.length_a   1.000
_cell.length_b   1.000
_cell.length_c   1.000
_cell.angle_alpha   90.00
_cell.angle_beta   90.00
_cell.angle_gamma   90.00
#
_symmetry.space_group_name_H-M   'P 1'
#
loop_
_entity.id
_entity.type
_entity.pdbx_description
1 polymer ?
#
loop_
_entity_poly.entity_id
_entity_poly.type
_entity_poly.pdbx_seq_one_letter_code
_entity_poly.pdbx_strand_id
1 'polypeptide(L)'
;MKKIFSIVIAGLLLLGTAGTALAAGQTSGQASGQTGGGTSGQGANQSGTTLQGKGNTEAYQAGKIQFERTRQQVRLNAGATSGVKTQLNDCSEELKALIQNKLQNGANISNEETARIKEAIQTFQKERQQIMLEHQGKIQEQVALLNQAKSRGDIEAANAAMNMIQTEQQARIAELNKVLQDFQKLLENIG
;
A
#
# COMPACT_ATOMS: atom_id res chain seq x y z
N MET A 1 -36.64 -10.17 -6.35
CA MET A 1 -35.54 -10.94 -5.72
C MET A 1 -34.33 -11.10 -6.64
N LYS A 2 -34.40 -11.77 -7.80
CA LYS A 2 -33.23 -12.00 -8.69
C LYS A 2 -32.39 -10.74 -9.01
N LYS A 3 -33.02 -9.60 -9.34
CA LYS A 3 -32.31 -8.33 -9.64
C LYS A 3 -31.51 -7.75 -8.46
N ILE A 4 -31.95 -7.97 -7.21
CA ILE A 4 -31.29 -7.44 -6.02
C ILE A 4 -30.03 -8.27 -5.71
N PHE A 5 -30.10 -9.59 -5.84
CA PHE A 5 -28.94 -10.47 -5.67
C PHE A 5 -27.88 -10.26 -6.75
N SER A 6 -28.28 -9.95 -7.99
CA SER A 6 -27.33 -9.54 -9.03
C SER A 6 -26.54 -8.27 -8.67
N ILE A 7 -27.17 -7.31 -7.97
CA ILE A 7 -26.50 -6.09 -7.51
C ILE A 7 -25.52 -6.39 -6.36
N VAL A 8 -25.90 -7.27 -5.44
CA VAL A 8 -25.04 -7.72 -4.33
C VAL A 8 -23.79 -8.43 -4.85
N ILE A 9 -23.97 -9.36 -5.80
CA ILE A 9 -22.85 -10.09 -6.42
C ILE A 9 -21.95 -9.15 -7.24
N ALA A 10 -22.54 -8.20 -7.99
CA ALA A 10 -21.76 -7.18 -8.70
C ALA A 10 -20.95 -6.28 -7.74
N GLY A 11 -21.49 -5.99 -6.56
CA GLY A 11 -20.76 -5.27 -5.51
C GLY A 11 -19.55 -6.06 -4.97
N LEU A 12 -19.71 -7.36 -4.75
CA LEU A 12 -18.62 -8.24 -4.31
C LEU A 12 -17.47 -8.32 -5.34
N LEU A 13 -17.79 -8.30 -6.62
CA LEU A 13 -16.77 -8.27 -7.69
C LEU A 13 -15.93 -6.97 -7.68
N LEU A 14 -16.52 -5.84 -7.30
CA LEU A 14 -15.82 -4.55 -7.17
C LEU A 14 -14.97 -4.48 -5.88
N LEU A 15 -15.33 -5.27 -4.85
CA LEU A 15 -14.48 -5.47 -3.66
C LEU A 15 -13.21 -6.24 -3.99
N GLY A 16 -13.21 -7.11 -5.01
CA GLY A 16 -12.00 -7.81 -5.46
C GLY A 16 -11.09 -7.02 -6.41
N THR A 17 -11.67 -6.19 -7.28
CA THR A 17 -10.97 -5.70 -8.49
C THR A 17 -10.35 -4.30 -8.42
N ALA A 18 -10.46 -3.57 -7.30
CA ALA A 18 -9.80 -2.27 -7.16
C ALA A 18 -8.28 -2.42 -6.93
N GLY A 19 -7.49 -2.68 -7.98
CA GLY A 19 -6.04 -2.74 -7.81
C GLY A 19 -5.14 -2.89 -9.03
N THR A 20 -5.63 -3.16 -10.24
CA THR A 20 -4.73 -3.32 -11.42
C THR A 20 -4.58 -2.07 -12.28
N ALA A 21 -5.24 -0.96 -11.96
CA ALA A 21 -5.06 0.31 -12.68
C ALA A 21 -4.19 1.27 -11.86
N LEU A 22 -2.86 1.11 -11.97
CA LEU A 22 -1.83 2.16 -12.05
C LEU A 22 -0.45 1.51 -11.89
N ALA A 23 -0.03 0.85 -12.97
CA ALA A 23 1.38 0.63 -13.24
C ALA A 23 2.05 1.99 -13.50
N ALA A 24 2.82 2.49 -12.53
CA ALA A 24 3.82 3.53 -12.75
C ALA A 24 4.86 3.45 -11.64
N GLY A 25 5.84 2.57 -11.85
CA GLY A 25 6.94 2.33 -10.94
C GLY A 25 7.78 1.11 -11.32
N GLN A 26 7.80 0.73 -12.60
CA GLN A 26 8.83 -0.20 -13.10
C GLN A 26 10.16 0.54 -13.12
N THR A 27 10.88 0.51 -11.99
CA THR A 27 12.33 0.67 -12.06
C THR A 27 12.86 -0.65 -12.59
N SER A 28 13.11 -0.70 -13.91
CA SER A 28 13.87 -1.77 -14.56
C SER A 28 15.29 -1.78 -13.97
N GLY A 29 15.47 -2.50 -12.87
CA GLY A 29 16.78 -2.86 -12.34
C GLY A 29 17.37 -3.95 -13.22
N GLN A 30 17.94 -3.56 -14.37
CA GLN A 30 18.81 -4.45 -15.13
C GLN A 30 20.19 -4.40 -14.47
N ALA A 31 20.43 -5.38 -13.60
CA ALA A 31 21.77 -5.76 -13.20
C ALA A 31 22.39 -6.54 -14.37
N SER A 32 23.39 -5.96 -15.04
CA SER A 32 24.34 -6.72 -15.84
C SER A 32 25.74 -6.20 -15.50
N GLY A 33 26.45 -6.93 -14.65
CA GLY A 33 27.88 -6.72 -14.47
C GLY A 33 28.62 -7.26 -15.68
N GLN A 34 29.60 -6.49 -16.17
CA GLN A 34 30.79 -7.06 -16.79
C GLN A 34 31.97 -6.08 -16.71
N THR A 35 33.09 -6.66 -16.32
CA THR A 35 34.39 -6.11 -15.93
C THR A 35 35.21 -5.65 -17.14
N GLY A 36 36.09 -4.65 -16.97
CA GLY A 36 37.35 -4.59 -17.73
C GLY A 36 37.86 -3.22 -18.21
N GLY A 37 38.82 -2.66 -17.46
CA GLY A 37 40.08 -2.08 -17.97
C GLY A 37 40.10 -0.71 -18.69
N GLY A 38 40.96 0.20 -18.21
CA GLY A 38 41.63 1.18 -19.09
C GLY A 38 41.82 2.61 -18.57
N THR A 39 42.94 2.83 -17.87
CA THR A 39 43.92 3.92 -18.15
C THR A 39 43.55 5.40 -17.93
N SER A 40 44.06 5.92 -16.80
CA SER A 40 44.68 7.24 -16.52
C SER A 40 44.33 8.49 -17.35
N GLY A 41 43.91 9.53 -16.62
CA GLY A 41 44.04 10.94 -17.01
C GLY A 41 44.11 11.82 -15.76
N GLN A 42 45.32 12.29 -15.44
CA GLN A 42 45.58 13.27 -14.37
C GLN A 42 44.93 14.62 -14.72
N GLY A 43 44.24 15.23 -13.75
CA GLY A 43 43.71 16.59 -13.82
C GLY A 43 43.74 17.23 -12.44
N ALA A 44 44.48 18.33 -12.33
CA ALA A 44 44.96 18.98 -11.12
C ALA A 44 43.92 19.43 -10.08
N ASN A 45 44.40 19.38 -8.85
CA ASN A 45 43.86 19.88 -7.59
C ASN A 45 43.77 21.43 -7.59
N GLN A 46 42.62 22.01 -7.23
CA GLN A 46 42.57 23.36 -6.62
C GLN A 46 41.49 23.41 -5.52
N SER A 47 42.01 23.26 -4.30
CA SER A 47 41.52 23.73 -3.01
C SER A 47 40.28 24.62 -3.02
N GLY A 48 39.12 24.00 -2.80
CA GLY A 48 38.01 24.62 -2.07
C GLY A 48 38.07 24.11 -0.64
N THR A 49 38.74 24.84 0.25
CA THR A 49 38.82 24.52 1.68
C THR A 49 37.47 24.79 2.33
N THR A 50 36.48 23.92 2.12
CA THR A 50 35.40 23.79 3.09
C THR A 50 36.01 23.07 4.28
N LEU A 51 36.25 23.83 5.34
CA LEU A 51 36.34 23.34 6.71
C LEU A 51 35.05 22.59 7.03
N GLN A 52 34.92 21.37 6.51
CA GLN A 52 33.79 20.49 6.78
C GLN A 52 34.10 19.83 8.12
N GLY A 53 33.50 20.40 9.17
CA GLY A 53 33.68 19.98 10.53
C GLY A 53 33.55 18.47 10.67
N LYS A 54 34.55 17.86 11.32
CA LYS A 54 34.60 16.44 11.72
C LYS A 54 33.39 15.95 12.55
N GLY A 55 32.44 16.82 12.87
CA GLY A 55 31.21 16.48 13.61
C GLY A 55 30.03 15.98 12.75
N ASN A 56 30.09 16.06 11.41
CA ASN A 56 28.92 15.74 10.56
C ASN A 56 28.97 14.35 9.91
N THR A 57 30.10 13.65 9.96
CA THR A 57 30.22 12.32 9.33
C THR A 57 29.41 11.26 10.08
N GLU A 58 29.40 11.30 11.42
CA GLU A 58 28.68 10.33 12.25
C GLU A 58 27.16 10.55 12.18
N ALA A 59 26.70 11.81 12.27
CA ALA A 59 25.28 12.15 12.13
C ALA A 59 24.75 11.80 10.74
N TYR A 60 25.53 12.09 9.68
CA TYR A 60 25.18 11.69 8.33
C TYR A 60 25.14 10.17 8.15
N GLN A 61 26.12 9.43 8.70
CA GLN A 61 26.14 7.97 8.68
C GLN A 61 24.96 7.37 9.45
N ALA A 62 24.63 7.89 10.63
CA ALA A 62 23.47 7.51 11.42
C ALA A 62 22.17 7.75 10.64
N GLY A 63 22.04 8.92 10.02
CA GLY A 63 20.91 9.26 9.16
C GLY A 63 20.76 8.30 7.97
N LYS A 64 21.87 7.88 7.35
CA LYS A 64 21.85 6.89 6.27
C LYS A 64 21.43 5.50 6.75
N ILE A 65 21.88 5.08 7.93
CA ILE A 65 21.47 3.80 8.53
C ILE A 65 19.98 3.81 8.86
N GLN A 66 19.48 4.91 9.44
CA GLN A 66 18.06 5.09 9.72
C GLN A 66 17.25 5.01 8.43
N PHE A 67 17.69 5.72 7.38
CA PHE A 67 17.02 5.73 6.09
C PHE A 67 16.85 4.32 5.52
N GLU A 68 17.92 3.52 5.52
CA GLU A 68 17.85 2.14 5.01
C GLU A 68 16.96 1.24 5.88
N ARG A 69 16.96 1.40 7.20
CA ARG A 69 16.02 0.68 8.09
C ARG A 69 14.57 1.03 7.78
N THR A 70 14.24 2.32 7.75
CA THR A 70 12.89 2.79 7.43
C THR A 70 12.47 2.33 6.04
N ARG A 71 13.37 2.36 5.05
CA ARG A 71 13.12 1.85 3.69
C ARG A 71 12.76 0.37 3.67
N GLN A 72 13.42 -0.46 4.48
CA GLN A 72 13.04 -1.87 4.61
C GLN A 72 11.67 -2.02 5.25
N GLN A 73 11.36 -1.24 6.28
CA GLN A 73 10.02 -1.27 6.90
C GLN A 73 8.93 -0.87 5.91
N VAL A 74 9.15 0.16 5.09
CA VAL A 74 8.24 0.57 4.00
C VAL A 74 8.02 -0.57 3.00
N ARG A 75 9.06 -1.34 2.66
CA ARG A 75 8.92 -2.53 1.80
C ARG A 75 8.07 -3.62 2.46
N LEU A 76 8.31 -3.90 3.73
CA LEU A 76 7.52 -4.88 4.50
C LEU A 76 6.05 -4.46 4.58
N ASN A 77 5.79 -3.18 4.86
CA ASN A 77 4.44 -2.62 4.92
C ASN A 77 3.72 -2.68 3.56
N ALA A 78 4.44 -2.47 2.44
CA ALA A 78 3.88 -2.65 1.12
C ALA A 78 3.43 -4.11 0.87
N GLY A 79 4.24 -5.08 1.32
CA GLY A 79 3.87 -6.50 1.30
C GLY A 79 2.64 -6.79 2.17
N ALA A 80 2.61 -6.28 3.40
CA ALA A 80 1.48 -6.42 4.31
C ALA A 80 0.18 -5.82 3.74
N THR A 81 0.26 -4.64 3.11
CA THR A 81 -0.88 -4.02 2.42
C THR A 81 -1.42 -4.92 1.31
N SER A 82 -0.54 -5.57 0.54
CA SER A 82 -0.95 -6.54 -0.47
C SER A 82 -1.64 -7.76 0.17
N GLY A 83 -1.11 -8.26 1.29
CA GLY A 83 -1.70 -9.37 2.04
C GLY A 83 -3.13 -9.08 2.50
N VAL A 84 -3.37 -7.92 3.13
CA VAL A 84 -4.72 -7.52 3.59
C VAL A 84 -5.68 -7.36 2.41
N LYS A 85 -5.20 -6.84 1.27
CA LYS A 85 -6.02 -6.75 0.05
C LYS A 85 -6.44 -8.13 -0.47
N THR A 86 -5.53 -9.10 -0.44
CA THR A 86 -5.86 -10.49 -0.82
C THR A 86 -6.90 -11.07 0.14
N GLN A 87 -6.71 -10.91 1.44
CA GLN A 87 -7.69 -11.39 2.44
C GLN A 87 -9.07 -10.76 2.26
N LEU A 88 -9.15 -9.47 1.97
CA LEU A 88 -10.42 -8.79 1.65
C LEU A 88 -11.08 -9.37 0.39
N ASN A 89 -10.29 -9.73 -0.61
CA ASN A 89 -10.80 -10.38 -1.82
C ASN A 89 -11.31 -11.79 -1.52
N ASP A 90 -10.57 -12.56 -0.74
CA ASP A 90 -10.94 -13.92 -0.34
C ASP A 90 -12.24 -13.93 0.47
N CYS A 91 -12.38 -13.02 1.45
CA CYS A 91 -13.63 -12.81 2.19
C CYS A 91 -14.80 -12.41 1.28
N SER A 92 -14.55 -11.60 0.25
CA SER A 92 -15.59 -11.21 -0.72
C SER A 92 -16.07 -12.40 -1.56
N GLU A 93 -15.15 -13.24 -2.03
CA GLU A 93 -15.49 -14.44 -2.78
C GLU A 93 -16.17 -15.50 -1.89
N GLU A 94 -15.78 -15.61 -0.63
CA GLU A 94 -16.47 -16.45 0.35
C GLU A 94 -17.91 -15.98 0.60
N LEU A 95 -18.13 -14.68 0.79
CA LEU A 95 -19.48 -14.13 0.99
C LEU A 95 -20.35 -14.37 -0.24
N LYS A 96 -19.77 -14.21 -1.43
CA LYS A 96 -20.44 -14.49 -2.69
C LYS A 96 -20.84 -15.96 -2.80
N ALA A 97 -19.95 -16.88 -2.44
CA ALA A 97 -20.24 -18.31 -2.44
C ALA A 97 -21.33 -18.68 -1.44
N LEU A 98 -21.31 -18.13 -0.21
CA LEU A 98 -22.35 -18.33 0.80
C LEU A 98 -23.72 -17.86 0.32
N ILE A 99 -23.80 -16.64 -0.22
CA ILE A 99 -25.06 -16.09 -0.75
C ILE A 99 -25.57 -16.97 -1.90
N GLN A 100 -24.70 -17.38 -2.83
CA GLN A 100 -25.09 -18.26 -3.94
C GLN A 100 -25.58 -19.62 -3.45
N ASN A 101 -24.91 -20.22 -2.47
CA ASN A 101 -25.29 -21.50 -1.89
C ASN A 101 -26.67 -21.43 -1.20
N LYS A 102 -26.91 -20.41 -0.37
CA LYS A 102 -28.23 -20.18 0.25
C LYS A 102 -29.35 -20.02 -0.79
N LEU A 103 -29.09 -19.26 -1.86
CA LEU A 103 -30.04 -19.07 -2.96
C LEU A 103 -30.35 -20.37 -3.73
N GLN A 104 -29.33 -21.20 -3.96
CA GLN A 104 -29.48 -22.47 -4.68
C GLN A 104 -30.17 -23.54 -3.82
N ASN A 105 -29.91 -23.56 -2.52
CA ASN A 105 -30.47 -24.55 -1.59
C ASN A 105 -31.88 -24.20 -1.08
N GLY A 106 -32.52 -23.17 -1.63
CA GLY A 106 -33.86 -22.75 -1.22
C GLY A 106 -33.93 -22.19 0.19
N ALA A 107 -32.79 -21.89 0.82
CA ALA A 107 -32.75 -21.15 2.06
C ALA A 107 -33.20 -19.71 1.78
N ASN A 108 -34.30 -19.29 2.40
CA ASN A 108 -34.81 -17.94 2.24
C ASN A 108 -33.89 -16.97 2.98
N ILE A 109 -32.97 -16.32 2.26
CA ILE A 109 -32.41 -15.06 2.73
C ILE A 109 -33.56 -14.07 2.75
N SER A 110 -33.92 -13.56 3.92
CA SER A 110 -35.02 -12.60 4.03
C SER A 110 -34.69 -11.32 3.25
N ASN A 111 -35.72 -10.55 2.87
CA ASN A 111 -35.49 -9.26 2.22
C ASN A 111 -34.70 -8.31 3.14
N GLU A 112 -34.87 -8.41 4.46
CA GLU A 112 -34.16 -7.64 5.47
C GLU A 112 -32.68 -8.06 5.59
N GLU A 113 -32.40 -9.36 5.54
CA GLU A 113 -31.03 -9.90 5.51
C GLU A 113 -30.33 -9.50 4.21
N THR A 114 -31.02 -9.58 3.07
CA THR A 114 -30.51 -9.12 1.77
C THR A 114 -30.20 -7.62 1.77
N ALA A 115 -31.08 -6.81 2.37
CA ALA A 115 -30.87 -5.36 2.48
C ALA A 115 -29.66 -5.03 3.36
N ARG A 116 -29.53 -5.69 4.52
CA ARG A 116 -28.37 -5.56 5.43
C ARG A 116 -27.06 -5.93 4.75
N ILE A 117 -27.03 -7.06 4.04
CA ILE A 117 -25.86 -7.51 3.28
C ILE A 117 -25.47 -6.48 2.21
N LYS A 118 -26.46 -5.97 1.47
CA LYS A 118 -26.23 -4.96 0.43
C LYS A 118 -25.66 -3.68 1.01
N GLU A 119 -26.22 -3.18 2.10
CA GLU A 119 -25.76 -1.97 2.78
C GLU A 119 -24.34 -2.15 3.31
N ALA A 120 -24.04 -3.27 3.97
CA ALA A 120 -22.71 -3.57 4.47
C ALA A 120 -21.67 -3.63 3.34
N ILE A 121 -21.98 -4.30 2.22
CA ILE A 121 -21.10 -4.34 1.03
C ILE A 121 -20.85 -2.93 0.48
N GLN A 122 -21.88 -2.09 0.37
CA GLN A 122 -21.74 -0.72 -0.12
C GLN A 122 -20.87 0.13 0.81
N THR A 123 -21.05 -0.03 2.12
CA THR A 123 -20.22 0.64 3.14
C THR A 123 -18.76 0.20 3.02
N PHE A 124 -18.49 -1.11 2.96
CA PHE A 124 -17.11 -1.62 2.82
C PHE A 124 -16.44 -1.18 1.52
N GLN A 125 -17.18 -1.11 0.41
CA GLN A 125 -16.67 -0.57 -0.84
C GLN A 125 -16.24 0.88 -0.70
N LYS A 126 -17.11 1.71 -0.10
CA LYS A 126 -16.85 3.14 0.08
C LYS A 126 -15.66 3.36 1.01
N GLU A 127 -15.63 2.69 2.16
CA GLU A 127 -14.54 2.77 3.12
C GLU A 127 -13.22 2.34 2.49
N ARG A 128 -13.19 1.18 1.82
CA ARG A 128 -11.97 0.72 1.13
C ARG A 128 -11.50 1.71 0.07
N GLN A 129 -12.40 2.25 -0.74
CA GLN A 129 -12.05 3.22 -1.77
C GLN A 129 -11.50 4.52 -1.16
N GLN A 130 -12.12 5.01 -0.09
CA GLN A 130 -11.68 6.19 0.64
C GLN A 130 -10.28 5.99 1.23
N ILE A 131 -10.06 4.88 1.95
CA ILE A 131 -8.75 4.50 2.51
C ILE A 131 -7.68 4.44 1.41
N MET A 132 -8.04 3.87 0.24
CA MET A 132 -7.12 3.81 -0.88
C MET A 132 -6.77 5.19 -1.44
N LEU A 133 -7.74 6.07 -1.63
CA LEU A 133 -7.50 7.40 -2.20
C LEU A 133 -6.72 8.31 -1.24
N GLU A 134 -7.14 8.39 0.02
CA GLU A 134 -6.57 9.32 1.00
C GLU A 134 -5.11 9.00 1.30
N HIS A 135 -4.80 7.76 1.68
CA HIS A 135 -3.42 7.39 1.99
C HIS A 135 -2.52 7.34 0.76
N GLN A 136 -3.06 6.98 -0.41
CA GLN A 136 -2.25 6.96 -1.63
C GLN A 136 -1.83 8.38 -2.06
N GLY A 137 -2.72 9.37 -1.95
CA GLY A 137 -2.38 10.77 -2.22
C GLY A 137 -1.26 11.28 -1.31
N LYS A 138 -1.40 11.04 0.01
CA LYS A 138 -0.37 11.43 1.00
C LYS A 138 0.96 10.72 0.76
N ILE A 139 0.95 9.42 0.47
CA ILE A 139 2.17 8.68 0.15
C ILE A 139 2.85 9.24 -1.11
N GLN A 140 2.08 9.57 -2.16
CA GLN A 140 2.63 10.15 -3.39
C GLN A 140 3.29 11.51 -3.14
N GLU A 141 2.68 12.35 -2.33
CA GLU A 141 3.26 13.63 -1.91
C GLU A 141 4.60 13.43 -1.19
N GLN A 142 4.64 12.51 -0.22
CA GLN A 142 5.88 12.23 0.51
C GLN A 142 6.96 11.58 -0.37
N VAL A 143 6.59 10.79 -1.38
CA VAL A 143 7.53 10.26 -2.38
C VAL A 143 8.14 11.39 -3.22
N ALA A 144 7.35 12.40 -3.59
CA ALA A 144 7.88 13.57 -4.31
C ALA A 144 8.88 14.35 -3.45
N LEU A 145 8.55 14.60 -2.18
CA LEU A 145 9.43 15.26 -1.21
C LEU A 145 10.72 14.45 -0.98
N LEU A 146 10.61 13.13 -0.86
CA LEU A 146 11.76 12.23 -0.75
C LEU A 146 12.69 12.36 -1.96
N ASN A 147 12.15 12.32 -3.17
CA ASN A 147 12.95 12.44 -4.39
C ASN A 147 13.67 13.80 -4.47
N GLN A 148 12.99 14.87 -4.08
CA GLN A 148 13.58 16.20 -3.99
C GLN A 148 14.71 16.25 -2.95
N ALA A 149 14.49 15.73 -1.74
CA ALA A 149 15.51 15.69 -0.68
C ALA A 149 16.75 14.90 -1.12
N LYS A 150 16.55 13.72 -1.75
CA LYS A 150 17.65 12.92 -2.30
C LYS A 150 18.45 13.65 -3.37
N SER A 151 17.78 14.41 -4.25
CA SER A 151 18.45 15.19 -5.30
C SER A 151 19.33 16.31 -4.74
N ARG A 152 19.01 16.81 -3.55
CA ARG A 152 19.75 17.86 -2.82
C ARG A 152 20.80 17.31 -1.86
N GLY A 153 20.88 15.99 -1.68
CA GLY A 153 21.73 15.36 -0.66
C GLY A 153 21.27 15.62 0.77
N ASP A 154 20.01 16.04 0.97
CA ASP A 154 19.44 16.35 2.28
C ASP A 154 18.92 15.07 2.94
N ILE A 155 19.77 14.45 3.77
CA ILE A 155 19.47 13.18 4.42
C ILE A 155 18.41 13.33 5.53
N GLU A 156 18.31 14.50 6.16
CA GLU A 156 17.32 14.75 7.22
C GLU A 156 15.93 14.85 6.61
N ALA A 157 15.77 15.66 5.56
CA ALA A 157 14.51 15.76 4.83
C ALA A 157 14.12 14.42 4.18
N ALA A 158 15.10 13.65 3.65
CA ALA A 158 14.84 12.33 3.10
C ALA A 158 14.33 11.34 4.16
N ASN A 159 14.90 11.38 5.37
CA ASN A 159 14.43 10.58 6.50
C ASN A 159 13.03 10.99 6.97
N ALA A 160 12.76 12.29 7.07
CA ALA A 160 11.44 12.80 7.45
C ALA A 160 10.37 12.31 6.47
N ALA A 161 10.58 12.48 5.16
CA ALA A 161 9.67 12.01 4.13
C ALA A 161 9.50 10.47 4.17
N MET A 162 10.58 9.71 4.35
CA MET A 162 10.50 8.24 4.45
C MET A 162 9.72 7.77 5.68
N ASN A 163 9.91 8.42 6.84
CA ASN A 163 9.15 8.11 8.05
C ASN A 163 7.66 8.40 7.85
N MET A 164 7.32 9.52 7.20
CA MET A 164 5.92 9.83 6.86
C MET A 164 5.31 8.78 5.91
N ILE A 165 6.05 8.33 4.90
CA ILE A 165 5.61 7.20 4.05
C ILE A 165 5.33 5.96 4.89
N GLN A 166 6.22 5.62 5.83
CA GLN A 166 6.03 4.48 6.72
C GLN A 166 4.76 4.63 7.57
N THR A 167 4.55 5.79 8.20
CA THR A 167 3.39 6.09 9.04
C THR A 167 2.09 5.98 8.25
N GLU A 168 2.02 6.58 7.05
CA GLU A 168 0.84 6.50 6.20
C GLU A 168 0.55 5.08 5.72
N GLN A 169 1.58 4.28 5.42
CA GLN A 169 1.39 2.86 5.10
C GLN A 169 0.87 2.07 6.30
N GLN A 170 1.35 2.32 7.51
CA GLN A 170 0.86 1.65 8.73
C GLN A 170 -0.59 2.03 9.03
N ALA A 171 -0.95 3.31 8.94
CA ALA A 171 -2.32 3.78 9.09
C ALA A 171 -3.25 3.10 8.08
N ARG A 172 -2.86 3.08 6.80
CA ARG A 172 -3.59 2.39 5.74
C ARG A 172 -3.81 0.90 6.05
N ILE A 173 -2.78 0.20 6.53
CA ILE A 173 -2.89 -1.23 6.90
C ILE A 173 -3.87 -1.41 8.05
N ALA A 174 -3.79 -0.56 9.08
CA ALA A 174 -4.68 -0.64 10.24
C ALA A 174 -6.15 -0.42 9.84
N GLU A 175 -6.43 0.55 8.98
CA GLU A 175 -7.78 0.83 8.49
C GLU A 175 -8.30 -0.29 7.58
N LEU A 176 -7.47 -0.82 6.67
CA LEU A 176 -7.85 -1.98 5.86
C LEU A 176 -8.12 -3.22 6.70
N ASN A 177 -7.36 -3.45 7.77
CA ASN A 177 -7.61 -4.54 8.71
C ASN A 177 -8.91 -4.37 9.48
N LYS A 178 -9.29 -3.14 9.82
CA LYS A 178 -10.60 -2.87 10.43
C LYS A 178 -11.74 -3.26 9.47
N VAL A 179 -11.65 -2.85 8.21
CA VAL A 179 -12.62 -3.26 7.18
C VAL A 179 -12.65 -4.78 7.03
N LEU A 180 -11.49 -5.45 7.04
CA LEU A 180 -11.42 -6.91 6.98
C LEU A 180 -12.13 -7.58 8.17
N GLN A 181 -11.88 -7.10 9.38
CA GLN A 181 -12.54 -7.62 10.59
C GLN A 181 -14.05 -7.43 10.55
N ASP A 182 -14.53 -6.28 10.11
CA ASP A 182 -15.96 -6.01 10.00
C ASP A 182 -16.61 -6.85 8.90
N PHE A 183 -15.88 -7.15 7.82
CA PHE A 183 -16.29 -8.09 6.79
C PHE A 183 -16.34 -9.53 7.33
N GLN A 184 -15.34 -9.97 8.08
CA GLN A 184 -15.33 -11.30 8.71
C GLN A 184 -16.50 -11.50 9.67
N LYS A 185 -16.83 -10.49 10.48
CA LYS A 185 -18.05 -10.52 11.32
C LYS A 185 -19.32 -10.64 10.48
N LEU A 186 -19.38 -9.96 9.33
CA LEU A 186 -20.53 -10.09 8.43
C LEU A 186 -20.64 -11.53 7.89
N LEU A 187 -19.52 -12.14 7.50
CA LEU A 187 -19.47 -13.55 7.08
C LEU A 187 -19.97 -14.49 8.17
N GLU A 188 -19.47 -14.36 9.39
CA GLU A 188 -19.89 -15.17 10.56
C GLU A 188 -21.38 -15.02 10.88
N ASN A 189 -21.94 -13.81 10.71
CA ASN A 189 -23.36 -13.57 10.95
C ASN A 189 -24.27 -14.18 9.87
N ILE A 190 -23.73 -14.52 8.69
CA ILE A 190 -24.47 -15.06 7.55
C ILE A 190 -24.27 -16.57 7.42
N GLY A 191 -23.07 -17.09 7.70
CA GLY A 191 -22.75 -18.52 7.70
C GLY A 191 -23.57 -19.29 8.74
#